data_AF-A0A7W6ICY4-F1
#
_entry.id   AF-A0A7W6ICY4-F1
#
_cell.length_a   1.000
_cell.length_b   1.000
_cell.length_c   1.000
_cell.angle_alpha   90.00
_cell.angle_beta   90.00
_cell.angle_gamma   90.00
#
_symmetry.space_group_name_H-M   'P 1'
#
loop_
_entity.id
_entity.type
_entity.pdbx_description
1 polymer ?
#
loop_
_entity_poly.entity_id
_entity_poly.type
_entity_poly.pdbx_seq_one_letter_code
_entity_poly.pdbx_strand_id
1 'polypeptide(L)'
;MTQLIIDSDYAFGENADGLFIEHKQEITQSFLDRLKEARNGSTQGPAGEFHLAASIPTVVYEKWLREGYDVAQEPISKTLAKLRAEHLDYFIATDKRL
;
A
#
# COMPACT_ATOMS: atom_id res chain seq x y z
N MET A 1 -18.92 10.89 11.25
CA MET A 1 -18.66 9.88 10.21
C MET A 1 -17.32 10.21 9.58
N THR A 2 -16.28 9.41 9.84
CA THR A 2 -14.94 9.68 9.31
C THR A 2 -14.87 9.12 7.89
N GLN A 3 -14.67 9.99 6.91
CA GLN A 3 -14.64 9.60 5.49
C GLN A 3 -13.36 8.80 5.21
N LEU A 4 -13.52 7.58 4.71
CA LEU A 4 -12.45 6.73 4.20
C LEU A 4 -12.33 7.00 2.70
N ILE A 5 -11.46 7.93 2.31
CA ILE A 5 -11.13 8.15 0.90
C ILE A 5 -9.62 8.05 0.75
N ILE A 6 -9.19 7.15 -0.12
CA ILE A 6 -7.92 7.30 -0.84
C ILE A 6 -8.33 8.03 -2.11
N ASP A 7 -8.23 9.35 -2.11
CA ASP A 7 -8.63 10.15 -3.27
C ASP A 7 -7.51 10.04 -4.29
N SER A 8 -7.85 9.70 -5.52
CA SER A 8 -6.89 9.50 -6.60
C SER A 8 -7.15 10.55 -7.68
N ASP A 9 -6.22 11.49 -7.81
CA ASP A 9 -6.29 12.57 -8.78
C ASP A 9 -5.36 12.29 -9.95
N TYR A 10 -5.88 12.51 -11.16
CA TYR A 10 -5.15 12.34 -12.42
C TYR A 10 -5.09 13.68 -13.14
N ALA A 11 -3.89 14.26 -13.23
CA ALA A 11 -3.65 15.46 -14.00
C ALA A 11 -2.88 15.14 -15.29
N PHE A 12 -3.32 15.74 -16.40
CA PHE A 12 -2.65 15.65 -17.69
C PHE A 12 -1.87 16.94 -17.93
N GLY A 13 -0.57 16.83 -18.19
CA GLY A 13 0.32 17.97 -18.45
C GLY A 13 1.15 17.76 -19.71
N GLU A 14 1.52 18.86 -20.37
CA GLU A 14 2.40 18.86 -21.54
C GLU A 14 3.66 19.67 -21.23
N ASN A 15 4.83 19.11 -21.47
CA ASN A 15 6.13 19.78 -21.36
C ASN A 15 6.92 19.67 -22.68
N ALA A 16 8.10 20.29 -22.75
CA ALA A 16 8.94 20.29 -23.96
C ALA A 16 9.36 18.88 -24.44
N ASP A 17 9.26 17.87 -23.58
CA ASP A 17 9.58 16.46 -23.85
C ASP A 17 8.33 15.59 -24.16
N GLY A 18 7.11 16.11 -24.03
CA GLY A 18 5.87 15.43 -24.41
C GLY A 18 4.73 15.49 -23.38
N LEU A 19 3.76 14.57 -23.52
CA LEU A 19 2.62 14.42 -22.62
C LEU A 19 3.01 13.57 -21.40
N PHE A 20 2.77 14.08 -20.19
CA PHE A 20 2.93 13.33 -18.94
C PHE A 20 1.62 13.28 -18.16
N ILE A 21 1.41 12.16 -17.47
CA ILE A 21 0.27 11.94 -16.58
C ILE A 21 0.79 11.94 -15.15
N GLU A 22 0.32 12.88 -14.35
CA GLU A 22 0.61 12.94 -12.93
C GLU A 22 -0.50 12.21 -12.17
N HIS A 23 -0.14 11.19 -11.39
CA HIS A 23 -1.05 10.47 -10.52
C HIS A 23 -0.71 10.77 -9.06
N LYS A 24 -1.66 11.34 -8.32
CA LYS A 24 -1.52 11.68 -6.90
C LYS A 24 -2.57 10.93 -6.10
N GLN A 25 -2.17 10.41 -4.95
CA GLN A 25 -3.09 9.81 -3.98
C GLN A 25 -2.94 10.48 -2.62
N GLU A 26 -4.06 10.96 -2.06
CA GLU A 26 -4.10 11.42 -0.68
C GLU A 26 -4.29 10.21 0.25
N ILE A 27 -3.30 9.95 1.11
CA ILE A 27 -3.38 8.90 2.13
C ILE A 27 -3.80 9.54 3.46
N THR A 28 -5.04 9.29 3.85
CA THR A 28 -5.60 9.83 5.08
C THR A 28 -4.99 9.18 6.33
N GLN A 29 -4.86 9.96 7.42
CA GLN A 29 -4.35 9.43 8.70
C GLN A 29 -5.22 8.30 9.26
N SER A 30 -6.55 8.40 9.08
CA SER A 30 -7.50 7.36 9.49
C SER A 30 -7.28 6.02 8.78
N PHE A 31 -6.79 6.03 7.54
CA PHE A 31 -6.40 4.80 6.85
C PHE A 31 -5.17 4.15 7.51
N LEU A 32 -4.14 4.95 7.83
CA LEU A 32 -2.93 4.46 8.50
C LEU A 32 -3.24 3.93 9.91
N ASP A 33 -4.09 4.63 10.65
CA ASP A 33 -4.49 4.23 12.00
C ASP A 33 -5.21 2.87 11.96
N ARG A 34 -6.09 2.65 10.98
CA ARG A 34 -6.76 1.36 10.79
C ARG A 34 -5.76 0.23 10.50
N LEU A 35 -4.72 0.47 9.70
CA LEU A 35 -3.69 -0.55 9.44
C LEU A 35 -2.87 -0.86 10.69
N LYS A 36 -2.58 0.16 11.49
CA LYS A 36 -1.94 -0.01 12.80
C LYS A 36 -2.83 -0.80 13.75
N GLU A 37 -4.13 -0.53 13.81
CA GLU A 37 -5.08 -1.31 14.59
C GLU A 37 -5.15 -2.77 14.14
N ALA A 38 -5.22 -3.02 12.83
CA ALA A 38 -5.19 -4.37 12.27
C ALA A 38 -3.89 -5.11 12.63
N ARG A 39 -2.75 -4.42 12.57
CA ARG A 39 -1.45 -4.95 12.97
C ARG A 39 -1.43 -5.34 14.45
N ASN A 40 -1.85 -4.43 15.32
CA ASN A 40 -1.92 -4.67 16.77
C ASN A 40 -2.87 -5.83 17.12
N GLY A 41 -3.98 -5.97 16.37
CA GLY A 41 -4.93 -7.07 16.53
C GLY A 41 -4.43 -8.40 15.97
N SER A 42 -3.49 -8.39 15.02
CA SER A 42 -3.01 -9.59 14.32
C SER A 42 -2.37 -10.63 15.23
N THR A 43 -1.89 -10.25 16.42
CA THR A 43 -1.23 -11.14 17.37
C THR A 43 -2.19 -11.82 18.35
N GLN A 44 -3.45 -11.36 18.44
CA GLN A 44 -4.42 -11.78 19.47
C GLN A 44 -5.17 -13.09 19.18
N GLY A 45 -4.86 -13.77 18.07
CA GLY A 45 -5.42 -15.07 17.74
C GLY A 45 -4.83 -15.69 16.48
N PRO A 46 -5.11 -16.96 16.17
CA PRO A 46 -4.81 -17.53 14.86
C PRO A 46 -5.50 -16.67 13.79
N ALA A 47 -4.78 -16.33 12.73
CA ALA A 47 -5.45 -15.77 11.57
C ALA A 47 -6.35 -16.87 11.01
N GLY A 48 -7.63 -16.57 10.80
CA GLY A 48 -8.56 -17.49 10.15
C GLY A 48 -8.18 -17.71 8.68
N GLU A 49 -9.16 -18.03 7.84
CA GLU A 49 -8.91 -18.27 6.40
C GLU A 49 -8.38 -17.03 5.65
N PHE A 50 -8.65 -15.83 6.19
CA PHE A 50 -8.23 -14.57 5.59
C PHE A 50 -7.37 -13.77 6.57
N HIS A 51 -6.19 -13.36 6.11
CA HIS A 51 -5.25 -12.55 6.87
C HIS A 51 -4.83 -11.32 6.07
N LEU A 52 -5.11 -10.13 6.61
CA LEU A 52 -4.64 -8.88 6.02
C LEU A 52 -3.17 -8.67 6.39
N ALA A 53 -2.26 -8.98 5.47
CA ALA A 53 -0.82 -8.81 5.69
C ALA A 53 -0.34 -7.37 5.42
N ALA A 54 -0.86 -6.73 4.38
CA ALA A 54 -0.55 -5.36 4.00
C ALA A 54 -1.68 -4.75 3.16
N SER A 55 -1.75 -3.42 3.12
CA SER A 55 -2.65 -2.68 2.23
C SER A 55 -1.86 -1.62 1.48
N ILE A 56 -1.63 -1.86 0.18
CA ILE A 56 -0.70 -1.06 -0.63
C ILE A 56 -1.52 -0.08 -1.48
N PRO A 57 -1.25 1.24 -1.41
CA PRO A 57 -1.92 2.20 -2.28
C PRO A 57 -1.60 1.97 -3.76
N THR A 58 -2.54 2.31 -4.63
CA THR A 58 -2.42 2.14 -6.09
C THR A 58 -1.17 2.81 -6.64
N VAL A 59 -0.82 4.01 -6.16
CA VAL A 59 0.37 4.74 -6.63
C VAL A 59 1.67 3.97 -6.38
N VAL A 60 1.75 3.25 -5.25
CA VAL A 60 2.91 2.41 -4.91
C VAL A 60 2.91 1.15 -5.78
N TYR A 61 1.75 0.52 -5.94
CA TYR A 61 1.59 -0.65 -6.79
C TYR A 61 1.99 -0.35 -8.25
N GLU A 62 1.50 0.74 -8.83
CA GLU A 62 1.83 1.15 -10.19
C GLU A 62 3.29 1.51 -10.39
N LYS A 63 3.90 2.19 -9.40
CA LYS A 63 5.34 2.46 -9.40
C LYS A 63 6.12 1.14 -9.49
N TRP A 64 5.81 0.19 -8.61
CA TRP A 64 6.49 -1.11 -8.61
C TRP A 64 6.24 -1.91 -9.87
N LEU A 65 5.04 -1.87 -10.43
CA LEU A 65 4.72 -2.55 -11.69
C LEU A 65 5.57 -1.98 -12.84
N ARG A 66 5.77 -0.65 -12.88
CA ARG A 66 6.69 0.01 -13.83
C ARG A 66 8.16 -0.38 -13.62
N GLU A 67 8.55 -0.68 -12.39
CA GLU A 67 9.87 -1.21 -12.02
C GLU A 67 10.00 -2.72 -12.28
N GLY A 68 8.94 -3.39 -12.76
CA GLY A 68 8.93 -4.83 -13.05
C GLY A 68 8.63 -5.71 -11.83
N TYR A 69 8.06 -5.17 -10.76
CA TYR A 69 7.63 -5.89 -9.57
C TYR A 69 6.10 -5.95 -9.48
N ASP A 70 5.51 -7.13 -9.68
CA ASP A 70 4.07 -7.34 -9.56
C ASP A 70 3.72 -7.96 -8.21
N VAL A 71 3.10 -7.16 -7.34
CA VAL A 71 2.66 -7.58 -5.99
C VAL A 71 1.71 -8.78 -6.04
N ALA A 72 0.90 -8.92 -7.08
CA ALA A 72 -0.10 -9.98 -7.18
C ALA A 72 0.53 -11.35 -7.52
N GLN A 73 1.72 -11.35 -8.12
CA GLN A 73 2.45 -12.56 -8.52
C GLN A 73 3.53 -12.95 -7.53
N GLU A 74 4.03 -11.99 -6.75
CA GLU A 74 5.13 -12.19 -5.83
C GLU A 74 4.64 -12.74 -4.47
N PRO A 75 5.45 -13.57 -3.78
CA PRO A 75 5.08 -14.06 -2.46
C PRO A 75 4.99 -12.89 -1.48
N ILE A 76 4.01 -12.96 -0.57
CA ILE A 76 3.74 -11.89 0.40
C ILE A 76 4.97 -11.49 1.21
N SER A 77 5.84 -12.43 1.56
CA SER A 77 7.08 -12.18 2.29
C SER A 77 8.03 -11.23 1.55
N LYS A 78 8.12 -11.33 0.22
CA LYS A 78 8.92 -10.43 -0.63
C LYS A 78 8.32 -9.03 -0.66
N THR A 79 6.99 -8.94 -0.76
CA THR A 79 6.26 -7.66 -0.71
C THR A 79 6.45 -6.98 0.64
N LEU A 80 6.36 -7.72 1.74
CA LEU A 80 6.66 -7.18 3.08
C LEU A 80 8.11 -6.70 3.19
N ALA A 81 9.08 -7.44 2.65
CA ALA A 81 10.47 -7.00 2.64
C ALA A 81 10.69 -5.71 1.82
N LYS A 82 10.06 -5.60 0.64
CA LYS A 82 10.14 -4.40 -0.21
C LYS A 82 9.49 -3.19 0.45
N LEU A 83 8.36 -3.36 1.13
CA LEU A 83 7.75 -2.29 1.95
C LEU A 83 8.73 -1.76 3.01
N ARG A 84 9.39 -2.65 3.77
CA ARG A 84 10.39 -2.23 4.78
C ARG A 84 11.61 -1.56 4.15
N ALA A 85 12.07 -2.08 3.02
CA ALA A 85 13.23 -1.53 2.30
C ALA A 85 12.99 -0.11 1.77
N GLU A 86 11.75 0.22 1.40
CA GLU A 86 11.36 1.55 0.94
C GLU A 86 10.81 2.44 2.07
N HIS A 87 10.97 2.05 3.34
CA HIS A 87 10.44 2.78 4.51
C HIS A 87 8.90 2.96 4.49
N LEU A 88 8.19 2.02 3.87
CA LEU A 88 6.74 1.98 3.72
C LEU A 88 6.06 1.06 4.75
N ASP A 89 6.72 0.87 5.90
CA ASP A 89 6.28 -0.05 6.95
C ASP A 89 4.86 0.22 7.45
N TYR A 90 4.39 1.46 7.37
CA TYR A 90 3.06 1.87 7.81
C TYR A 90 1.92 1.23 7.00
N PHE A 91 2.20 0.68 5.82
CA PHE A 91 1.23 -0.09 5.03
C PHE A 91 1.13 -1.57 5.42
N ILE A 92 2.01 -2.05 6.30
CA ILE A 92 1.96 -3.41 6.82
C ILE A 92 0.86 -3.51 7.88
N ALA A 93 0.02 -4.54 7.80
CA ALA A 93 -1.14 -4.74 8.67
C ALA A 93 -0.99 -5.97 9.59
N THR A 94 0.22 -6.53 9.71
CA THR A 94 0.49 -7.69 10.55
C THR A 94 1.88 -7.66 11.18
N ASP A 95 1.98 -8.13 12.42
CA ASP A 95 3.26 -8.45 13.09
C ASP A 95 3.56 -9.95 13.07
N LYS A 96 2.67 -10.77 12.49
CA LYS A 96 2.93 -12.20 12.32
C LYS A 96 4.11 -12.41 11.37
N ARG A 97 4.94 -13.41 11.68
CA ARG A 97 5.98 -13.88 10.77
C ARG A 97 5.34 -14.70 9.66
N LEU A 98 5.36 -14.17 8.44
CA LEU A 98 4.83 -14.76 7.20
C LEU A 98 5.96 -15.11 6.24
#